data_AF-A0A4Q5RCN5-F1
#
_entry.id   AF-A0A4Q5RCN5-F1
#
_cell.length_a   1.000
_cell.length_b   1.000
_cell.length_c   1.000
_cell.angle_alpha   90.00
_cell.angle_beta   90.00
_cell.angle_gamma   90.00
#
_symmetry.space_group_name_H-M   'P 1'
#
loop_
_entity.id
_entity.type
_entity.pdbx_description
1 polymer ?
#
loop_
_entity_poly.entity_id
_entity_poly.type
_entity_poly.pdbx_seq_one_letter_code
_entity_poly.pdbx_strand_id
1 'polypeptide(L)'
;MVIDSILSDNKQLSYKRDFGAVFIDFPQPLQQGSLQSLTFYYSGKPLEAPRAPWQGGFVWKKDKNGKDFVGVAVQGTGSSLWFPSKDSQSDEPDEGCTIQVAVPNGLTEVSNGRFKGKEDLKNGFTKWKWEIVNPINHYDITVNIGDYAHIHDTFKGLDLDYYVLRDNEAKAKNHFKEVKTMLDCFQGKFGSYPFKEDGFKLVET
;
A
#
# COMPACT_ATOMS: atom_id res chain seq x y z
N MET A 1 -10.16 0.11 14.22
CA MET A 1 -9.06 1.07 14.40
C MET A 1 -9.37 2.00 15.57
N VAL A 2 -8.51 1.99 16.58
CA VAL A 2 -8.51 2.89 17.75
C VAL A 2 -7.51 4.01 17.46
N ILE A 3 -7.90 5.27 17.72
CA ILE A 3 -7.02 6.43 17.58
C ILE A 3 -6.48 6.76 18.97
N ASP A 4 -5.17 6.63 19.15
CA ASP A 4 -4.47 6.88 20.40
C ASP A 4 -4.26 8.39 20.60
N SER A 5 -3.83 9.09 19.55
CA SER A 5 -3.70 10.55 19.54
C SER A 5 -3.67 11.12 18.13
N ILE A 6 -4.06 12.39 18.01
CA ILE A 6 -3.91 13.20 16.79
C ILE A 6 -3.06 14.41 17.17
N LEU A 7 -1.97 14.64 16.45
CA LEU A 7 -1.09 15.78 16.67
C LEU A 7 -1.11 16.72 15.47
N SER A 8 -0.97 18.02 15.74
CA SER A 8 -0.60 19.05 14.76
C SER A 8 0.52 19.89 15.38
N ASP A 9 1.64 20.06 14.66
CA ASP A 9 2.85 20.73 15.16
C ASP A 9 3.29 20.23 16.56
N ASN A 10 3.27 18.91 16.75
CA ASN A 10 3.56 18.22 18.02
C ASN A 10 2.62 18.56 19.19
N LYS A 11 1.52 19.27 18.96
CA LYS A 11 0.47 19.53 19.95
C LYS A 11 -0.67 18.57 19.73
N GLN A 12 -1.10 17.93 20.81
CA GLN A 12 -2.26 17.04 20.78
C GLN A 12 -3.55 17.84 20.56
N LEU A 13 -4.37 17.38 19.62
CA LEU A 13 -5.68 17.94 19.32
C LEU A 13 -6.79 17.12 20.00
N SER A 14 -7.86 17.78 20.40
CA SER A 14 -9.10 17.09 20.75
C SER A 14 -9.83 16.68 19.49
N TYR A 15 -10.58 15.58 19.59
CA TYR A 15 -11.43 15.12 18.51
C TYR A 15 -12.68 14.45 19.06
N LYS A 16 -13.74 14.48 18.27
CA LYS A 16 -14.94 13.67 18.46
C LYS A 16 -15.02 12.62 17.36
N ARG A 17 -15.32 11.39 17.72
CA ARG A 17 -15.61 10.33 16.76
C ARG A 17 -17.11 10.07 16.69
N ASP A 18 -17.63 9.98 15.48
CA ASP A 18 -18.99 9.56 15.19
C ASP A 18 -18.96 8.47 14.12
N PHE A 19 -19.16 7.22 14.53
CA PHE A 19 -18.94 6.03 13.70
C PHE A 19 -17.56 6.03 13.02
N GLY A 20 -17.52 6.13 11.68
CA GLY A 20 -16.30 6.20 10.88
C GLY A 20 -15.70 7.60 10.77
N ALA A 21 -16.44 8.66 11.13
CA ALA A 21 -16.00 10.04 10.98
C ALA A 21 -15.25 10.53 12.22
N VAL A 22 -14.17 11.30 11.98
CA VAL A 22 -13.35 11.91 13.02
C VAL A 22 -13.37 13.42 12.83
N PHE A 23 -13.97 14.13 13.78
CA PHE A 23 -14.06 15.59 13.80
C PHE A 23 -12.96 16.13 14.71
N ILE A 24 -12.02 16.89 14.16
CA ILE A 24 -10.83 17.36 14.86
C ILE A 24 -11.02 18.84 15.20
N ASP A 25 -10.82 19.21 16.46
CA ASP A 25 -10.90 20.60 16.90
C ASP A 25 -9.53 21.26 16.81
N PHE A 26 -9.44 22.34 16.03
CA PHE A 26 -8.26 23.18 15.99
C PHE A 26 -8.39 24.33 16.99
N PRO A 27 -7.33 24.67 17.73
CA PRO A 27 -7.37 25.76 18.71
C PRO A 27 -7.54 27.13 18.08
N GLN A 28 -7.24 27.27 16.78
CA GLN A 28 -7.47 28.48 15.98
C GLN A 28 -8.15 28.09 14.66
N PRO A 29 -9.01 28.95 14.09
CA PRO A 29 -9.61 28.70 12.78
C PRO A 29 -8.53 28.50 11.71
N LEU A 30 -8.72 27.48 10.87
CA LEU A 30 -7.85 27.23 9.72
C LEU A 30 -8.15 28.25 8.62
N GLN A 31 -7.09 28.79 8.01
CA GLN A 31 -7.23 29.67 6.86
C GLN A 31 -7.52 28.85 5.60
N GLN A 32 -8.44 29.33 4.76
CA GLN A 32 -8.73 28.70 3.48
C GLN A 32 -7.47 28.63 2.61
N GLY A 33 -7.20 27.46 2.02
CA GLY A 33 -6.01 27.22 1.20
C GLY A 33 -4.72 27.00 2.00
N SER A 34 -4.75 27.05 3.33
CA SER A 34 -3.58 26.69 4.13
C SER A 34 -3.34 25.19 4.15
N LEU A 35 -2.07 24.78 4.08
CA LEU A 35 -1.66 23.40 4.29
C LEU A 35 -1.49 23.13 5.78
N GLN A 36 -2.08 22.03 6.23
CA GLN A 36 -1.99 21.57 7.62
C GLN A 36 -1.39 20.17 7.62
N SER A 37 -0.54 19.89 8.61
CA SER A 37 0.00 18.55 8.83
C SER A 37 -0.60 17.95 10.10
N LEU A 38 -1.06 16.71 9.97
CA LEU A 38 -1.64 15.93 11.06
C LEU A 38 -0.92 14.59 11.17
N THR A 39 -0.56 14.24 12.40
CA THR A 39 0.01 12.92 12.71
C THR A 39 -1.00 12.13 13.52
N PHE A 40 -1.48 11.03 12.95
CA PHE A 40 -2.34 10.09 13.66
C PHE A 40 -1.50 8.96 14.25
N TYR A 41 -1.64 8.74 15.55
CA TYR A 41 -1.22 7.52 16.22
C TYR A 41 -2.45 6.65 16.41
N TYR A 42 -2.40 5.43 15.88
CA TYR A 42 -3.54 4.54 15.88
C TYR A 42 -3.08 3.09 15.94
N SER A 43 -3.99 2.23 16.38
CA SER A 43 -3.75 0.81 16.52
C SER A 43 -5.04 0.01 16.30
N GLY A 44 -4.91 -1.30 16.13
CA GLY A 44 -6.06 -2.19 16.10
C GLY A 44 -5.84 -3.46 15.29
N LYS A 45 -6.88 -4.27 15.23
CA LYS A 45 -6.96 -5.45 14.37
C LYS A 45 -7.84 -5.11 13.17
N PRO A 46 -7.30 -5.05 11.94
CA PRO A 46 -8.13 -4.80 10.76
C PRO A 46 -9.10 -5.97 10.54
N LEU A 47 -10.21 -5.69 9.87
CA LEU A 47 -11.19 -6.71 9.50
C LEU A 47 -10.53 -7.73 8.57
N GLU A 48 -10.68 -9.01 8.88
CA GLU A 48 -10.27 -10.11 8.02
C GLU A 48 -11.29 -10.30 6.90
N ALA A 49 -10.81 -10.39 5.66
CA ALA A 49 -11.63 -10.53 4.48
C ALA A 49 -12.36 -11.89 4.49
N PRO A 50 -13.69 -11.94 4.60
CA PRO A 50 -14.41 -13.21 4.61
C PRO A 50 -14.30 -13.95 3.27
N ARG A 51 -14.21 -13.20 2.17
CA ARG A 51 -14.09 -13.73 0.80
C ARG A 51 -13.49 -12.69 -0.15
N ALA A 52 -12.20 -12.45 -0.04
CA ALA A 52 -11.50 -11.55 -0.98
C ALA A 52 -11.62 -12.04 -2.44
N PRO A 53 -11.77 -11.15 -3.44
CA PRO A 53 -11.93 -9.69 -3.31
C PRO A 53 -13.39 -9.23 -3.12
N TRP A 54 -14.37 -10.14 -3.13
CA TRP A 54 -15.81 -9.84 -3.10
C TRP A 54 -16.31 -9.31 -1.77
N GLN A 55 -15.70 -9.75 -0.67
CA GLN A 55 -15.90 -9.23 0.68
C GLN A 55 -14.52 -8.89 1.25
N GLY A 56 -14.26 -7.58 1.33
CA GLY A 56 -12.95 -7.01 1.56
C GLY A 56 -12.45 -7.06 3.01
N GLY A 57 -11.20 -6.68 3.18
CA GLY A 57 -10.44 -6.72 4.42
C GLY A 57 -9.00 -7.18 4.17
N PHE A 58 -8.33 -7.54 5.26
CA PHE A 58 -7.02 -8.18 5.21
C PHE A 58 -7.18 -9.67 4.94
N VAL A 59 -6.37 -10.21 4.04
CA VAL A 59 -6.22 -11.65 3.84
C VAL A 59 -5.09 -12.10 4.75
N TRP A 60 -5.37 -13.07 5.63
CA TRP A 60 -4.37 -13.69 6.50
C TRP A 60 -4.26 -15.17 6.15
N LYS A 61 -3.15 -15.59 5.57
CA LYS A 61 -2.90 -16.97 5.14
C LYS A 61 -1.48 -17.40 5.47
N LYS A 62 -1.20 -18.67 5.19
CA LYS A 62 0.15 -19.21 5.15
C LYS A 62 0.48 -19.70 3.75
N ASP A 63 1.73 -19.58 3.35
CA ASP A 63 2.24 -20.24 2.15
C ASP A 63 2.43 -21.75 2.37
N LYS A 64 2.90 -22.46 1.35
CA LYS A 64 3.13 -23.93 1.41
C LYS A 64 4.21 -24.34 2.42
N ASN A 65 5.09 -23.40 2.80
CA ASN A 65 6.17 -23.59 3.75
C ASN A 65 5.79 -23.09 5.16
N GLY A 66 4.54 -22.70 5.39
CA GLY A 66 4.03 -22.25 6.67
C GLY A 66 4.40 -20.80 7.03
N LYS A 67 4.96 -20.02 6.10
CA LYS A 67 5.28 -18.60 6.32
C LYS A 67 4.05 -17.72 6.13
N ASP A 68 3.99 -16.60 6.84
CA ASP A 68 2.86 -15.66 6.72
C ASP A 68 2.72 -15.13 5.30
N PHE A 69 1.47 -15.08 4.85
CA PHE A 69 1.07 -14.53 3.57
C PHE A 69 -0.12 -13.58 3.79
N VAL A 70 0.12 -12.29 3.59
CA VAL A 70 -0.81 -11.21 3.93
C VAL A 70 -1.07 -10.35 2.70
N GLY A 71 -2.32 -9.99 2.46
CA GLY A 71 -2.71 -9.04 1.43
C GLY A 71 -3.88 -8.16 1.88
N VAL A 72 -4.19 -7.13 1.11
CA VAL A 72 -5.27 -6.17 1.40
C VAL A 72 -6.22 -6.08 0.22
N ALA A 73 -7.52 -6.25 0.47
CA ALA A 73 -8.57 -6.12 -0.54
C ALA A 73 -9.67 -5.18 -0.02
N VAL A 74 -9.58 -3.88 -0.32
CA VAL A 74 -10.44 -2.86 0.34
C VAL A 74 -11.21 -1.93 -0.61
N GLN A 75 -11.21 -2.17 -1.93
CA GLN A 75 -11.88 -1.27 -2.89
C GLN A 75 -13.35 -0.97 -2.54
N GLY A 76 -14.12 -1.96 -2.10
CA GLY A 76 -15.52 -1.78 -1.68
C GLY A 76 -15.69 -1.45 -0.18
N THR A 77 -14.82 -1.99 0.68
CA THR A 77 -14.94 -1.84 2.15
C THR A 77 -14.36 -0.52 2.66
N GLY A 78 -13.51 0.13 1.87
CA GLY A 78 -12.86 1.39 2.20
C GLY A 78 -11.49 1.22 2.85
N SER A 79 -10.59 2.16 2.57
CA SER A 79 -9.22 2.16 3.10
C SER A 79 -9.17 2.53 4.58
N SER A 80 -10.21 3.22 5.09
CA SER A 80 -10.37 3.58 6.51
C SER A 80 -10.44 2.35 7.44
N LEU A 81 -10.58 1.16 6.86
CA LEU A 81 -10.47 -0.13 7.53
C LEU A 81 -9.13 -0.33 8.23
N TRP A 82 -8.04 0.24 7.71
CA TRP A 82 -6.68 -0.03 8.22
C TRP A 82 -5.76 1.17 8.37
N PHE A 83 -6.06 2.33 7.77
CA PHE A 83 -5.37 3.59 8.08
C PHE A 83 -6.33 4.78 8.06
N PRO A 84 -6.07 5.86 8.82
CA PRO A 84 -6.86 7.08 8.76
C PRO A 84 -6.75 7.74 7.39
N SER A 85 -7.89 7.96 6.73
CA SER A 85 -7.97 8.62 5.42
C SER A 85 -9.29 9.36 5.25
N LYS A 86 -9.32 10.26 4.27
CA LYS A 86 -10.56 10.73 3.64
C LYS A 86 -11.01 9.64 2.66
N ASP A 87 -11.74 8.66 3.17
CA ASP A 87 -12.13 7.44 2.44
C ASP A 87 -13.23 7.72 1.40
N SER A 88 -12.88 8.50 0.38
CA SER A 88 -13.70 8.90 -0.74
C SER A 88 -12.92 8.74 -2.03
N GLN A 89 -13.46 7.98 -2.98
CA GLN A 89 -12.80 7.73 -4.28
C GLN A 89 -12.51 9.01 -5.07
N SER A 90 -13.12 10.13 -4.71
CA SER A 90 -12.87 11.44 -5.32
C SER A 90 -11.64 12.17 -4.78
N ASP A 91 -10.95 11.62 -3.77
CA ASP A 91 -9.84 12.27 -3.08
C ASP A 91 -8.57 11.42 -3.18
N GLU A 92 -7.48 12.05 -3.61
CA GLU A 92 -6.16 11.45 -3.77
C GLU A 92 -5.11 12.39 -3.18
N PRO A 93 -3.98 11.88 -2.66
CA PRO A 93 -2.88 12.73 -2.28
C PRO A 93 -2.15 13.22 -3.54
N ASP A 94 -2.15 14.53 -3.77
CA ASP A 94 -1.56 15.15 -4.97
C ASP A 94 -0.05 14.83 -5.13
N GLU A 95 0.65 14.64 -4.02
CA GLU A 95 2.10 14.36 -3.97
C GLU A 95 2.42 12.89 -3.67
N GLY A 96 1.47 11.99 -3.93
CA GLY A 96 1.62 10.55 -3.70
C GLY A 96 1.74 10.21 -2.22
N CYS A 97 2.51 9.17 -1.87
CA CYS A 97 2.69 8.79 -0.48
C CYS A 97 3.97 7.98 -0.22
N THR A 98 4.47 8.07 1.00
CA THR A 98 5.53 7.19 1.51
C THR A 98 4.91 6.13 2.41
N ILE A 99 5.25 4.86 2.18
CA ILE A 99 4.76 3.73 2.95
C ILE A 99 5.94 3.09 3.67
N GLN A 100 5.84 2.94 4.99
CA GLN A 100 6.86 2.29 5.81
C GLN A 100 6.21 1.24 6.70
N VAL A 101 6.60 -0.03 6.51
CA VAL A 101 6.00 -1.16 7.23
C VAL A 101 7.10 -2.05 7.79
N ALA A 102 7.00 -2.36 9.09
CA ALA A 102 7.86 -3.32 9.75
C ALA A 102 7.18 -4.69 9.79
N VAL A 103 7.86 -5.71 9.28
CA VAL A 103 7.36 -7.11 9.25
C VAL A 103 8.40 -8.05 9.87
N PRO A 104 7.99 -9.24 10.35
CA PRO A 104 8.93 -10.22 10.88
C PRO A 104 10.09 -10.52 9.92
N ASN A 105 11.30 -10.69 10.48
CA ASN A 105 12.49 -11.01 9.70
C ASN A 105 12.29 -12.28 8.87
N GLY A 106 12.81 -12.27 7.64
CA GLY A 106 12.66 -13.38 6.69
C GLY A 106 11.43 -13.29 5.79
N LEU A 107 10.57 -12.28 5.98
CA LEU A 107 9.50 -11.93 5.06
C LEU A 107 9.87 -10.67 4.26
N THR A 108 9.26 -10.54 3.09
CA THR A 108 9.32 -9.37 2.23
C THR A 108 7.99 -8.64 2.32
N GLU A 109 8.04 -7.33 2.54
CA GLU A 109 6.88 -6.45 2.41
C GLU A 109 6.95 -5.71 1.08
N VAL A 110 5.83 -5.71 0.34
CA VAL A 110 5.68 -5.13 -0.98
C VAL A 110 4.46 -4.22 -1.02
N SER A 111 4.73 -2.91 -1.05
CA SER A 111 3.73 -1.87 -1.27
C SER A 111 3.79 -1.31 -2.70
N ASN A 112 2.91 -0.38 -3.02
CA ASN A 112 2.91 0.40 -4.28
C ASN A 112 4.18 1.25 -4.44
N GLY A 113 4.43 1.76 -5.65
CA GLY A 113 5.55 2.66 -5.93
C GLY A 113 6.92 1.98 -5.92
N ARG A 114 7.97 2.79 -5.72
CA ARG A 114 9.37 2.38 -5.80
C ARG A 114 9.93 1.93 -4.47
N PHE A 115 10.68 0.83 -4.49
CA PHE A 115 11.40 0.37 -3.31
C PHE A 115 12.53 1.34 -2.97
N LYS A 116 12.54 1.88 -1.75
CA LYS A 116 13.54 2.85 -1.28
C LYS A 116 14.54 2.26 -0.30
N GLY A 117 14.43 0.97 -0.01
CA GLY A 117 15.33 0.25 0.89
C GLY A 117 14.62 -0.36 2.08
N LYS A 118 15.39 -1.13 2.85
CA LYS A 118 14.94 -1.80 4.07
C LYS A 118 15.97 -1.70 5.17
N GLU A 119 15.50 -1.73 6.41
CA GLU A 119 16.29 -1.58 7.61
C GLU A 119 15.92 -2.70 8.60
N ASP A 120 16.90 -3.50 9.01
CA ASP A 120 16.73 -4.45 10.13
C ASP A 120 16.73 -3.67 11.44
N LEU A 121 15.60 -3.67 12.14
CA LEU A 121 15.37 -2.92 13.37
C LEU A 121 16.03 -3.57 14.60
N LYS A 122 16.70 -4.72 14.44
CA LYS A 122 17.42 -5.45 15.50
C LYS A 122 16.51 -5.93 16.65
N ASN A 123 15.22 -6.01 16.40
CA ASN A 123 14.19 -6.48 17.32
C ASN A 123 13.34 -7.63 16.73
N GLY A 124 13.86 -8.30 15.70
CA GLY A 124 13.16 -9.36 14.98
C GLY A 124 12.30 -8.90 13.81
N PHE A 125 12.27 -7.59 13.51
CA PHE A 125 11.54 -7.01 12.39
C PHE A 125 12.45 -6.28 11.41
N THR A 126 12.08 -6.31 10.13
CA THR A 126 12.67 -5.53 9.06
C THR A 126 11.64 -4.50 8.59
N LYS A 127 12.01 -3.22 8.58
CA LYS A 127 11.21 -2.11 8.08
C LYS A 127 11.51 -1.88 6.60
N TRP A 128 10.49 -1.94 5.77
CA TRP A 128 10.56 -1.70 4.34
C TRP A 128 10.02 -0.30 4.03
N LYS A 129 10.63 0.40 3.07
CA LYS A 129 10.20 1.72 2.63
C LYS A 129 9.87 1.70 1.15
N TRP A 130 8.70 2.22 0.82
CA TRP A 130 8.22 2.43 -0.54
C TRP A 130 7.77 3.87 -0.72
N GLU A 131 7.85 4.37 -1.94
CA GLU A 131 7.51 5.75 -2.29
C GLU A 131 6.74 5.79 -3.60
N ILE A 132 5.60 6.45 -3.57
CA ILE A 132 4.72 6.75 -4.69
C ILE A 132 4.80 8.25 -4.91
N VAL A 133 5.03 8.69 -6.15
CA VAL A 133 5.11 10.12 -6.49
C VAL A 133 3.90 10.63 -7.25
N ASN A 134 3.13 9.74 -7.89
CA ASN A 134 1.88 10.13 -8.54
C ASN A 134 0.70 10.10 -7.56
N PRO A 135 -0.38 10.86 -7.83
CA PRO A 135 -1.65 10.69 -7.16
C PRO A 135 -2.12 9.24 -7.20
N ILE A 136 -2.61 8.75 -6.08
CA ILE A 136 -3.09 7.38 -5.93
C ILE A 136 -4.36 7.36 -5.08
N ASN A 137 -5.34 6.60 -5.54
CA ASN A 137 -6.53 6.41 -4.74
C ASN A 137 -6.22 5.68 -3.43
N HIS A 138 -6.80 6.16 -2.33
CA HIS A 138 -6.52 5.61 -1.00
C HIS A 138 -6.84 4.11 -0.88
N TYR A 139 -7.81 3.58 -1.66
CA TYR A 139 -8.09 2.13 -1.66
C TYR A 139 -7.04 1.30 -2.43
N ASP A 140 -6.29 1.91 -3.36
CA ASP A 140 -5.24 1.26 -4.15
C ASP A 140 -3.92 1.13 -3.38
N ILE A 141 -3.79 1.87 -2.27
CA ILE A 141 -2.70 1.68 -1.31
C ILE A 141 -2.83 0.30 -0.68
N THR A 142 -1.81 -0.52 -0.87
CA THR A 142 -1.78 -1.92 -0.41
C THR A 142 -0.45 -2.26 0.25
N VAL A 143 -0.49 -3.25 1.13
CA VAL A 143 0.67 -3.89 1.73
C VAL A 143 0.54 -5.39 1.50
N ASN A 144 1.58 -6.00 0.94
CA ASN A 144 1.63 -7.44 0.70
C ASN A 144 2.83 -8.02 1.41
N ILE A 145 2.63 -9.04 2.23
CA ILE A 145 3.68 -9.60 3.08
C ILE A 145 3.78 -11.09 2.77
N GLY A 146 4.97 -11.56 2.44
CA GLY A 146 5.17 -12.95 2.11
C GLY A 146 6.63 -13.31 1.89
N ASP A 147 6.89 -14.60 1.69
CA ASP A 147 8.19 -15.08 1.23
C ASP A 147 8.31 -14.91 -0.30
N TYR A 148 8.44 -13.65 -0.73
CA TYR A 148 8.50 -13.32 -2.14
C TYR A 148 9.89 -13.56 -2.73
N ALA A 149 9.90 -14.15 -3.93
CA ALA A 149 10.96 -13.97 -4.91
C ALA A 149 10.67 -12.72 -5.76
N HIS A 150 11.72 -11.99 -6.12
CA HIS A 150 11.64 -10.79 -6.95
C HIS A 150 12.25 -11.06 -8.31
N ILE A 151 11.50 -10.80 -9.37
CA ILE A 151 11.94 -10.85 -10.74
C ILE A 151 11.83 -9.44 -11.31
N HIS A 152 12.95 -8.90 -11.79
CA HIS A 152 13.01 -7.60 -12.42
C HIS A 152 13.18 -7.74 -13.94
N ASP A 153 12.48 -6.91 -14.70
CA ASP A 153 12.60 -6.78 -16.15
C ASP A 153 12.33 -5.31 -16.55
N THR A 154 12.57 -4.97 -17.82
CA THR A 154 12.28 -3.64 -18.37
C THR A 154 11.59 -3.73 -19.72
N PHE A 155 10.78 -2.73 -20.03
CA PHE A 155 10.11 -2.61 -21.32
C PHE A 155 10.01 -1.16 -21.75
N LYS A 156 10.71 -0.78 -22.83
CA LYS A 156 10.70 0.60 -23.38
C LYS A 156 10.99 1.67 -22.30
N GLY A 157 11.88 1.36 -21.37
CA GLY A 157 12.27 2.23 -20.26
C GLY A 157 11.30 2.26 -19.07
N LEU A 158 10.24 1.44 -19.08
CA LEU A 158 9.41 1.15 -17.90
C LEU A 158 10.00 -0.04 -17.15
N ASP A 159 10.18 0.11 -15.84
CA ASP A 159 10.57 -1.01 -14.97
C ASP A 159 9.36 -1.90 -14.68
N LEU A 160 9.58 -3.20 -14.79
CA LEU A 160 8.62 -4.25 -14.52
C LEU A 160 9.14 -5.08 -13.34
N ASP A 161 8.47 -4.98 -12.20
CA ASP A 161 8.82 -5.75 -11.01
C ASP A 161 7.74 -6.78 -10.70
N TYR A 162 8.14 -8.03 -10.53
CA TYR A 162 7.23 -9.11 -10.19
C TYR A 162 7.62 -9.73 -8.85
N TYR A 163 6.65 -9.80 -7.94
CA TYR A 163 6.80 -10.42 -6.63
C TYR A 163 5.87 -11.61 -6.54
N VAL A 164 6.44 -12.80 -6.47
CA VAL A 164 5.69 -14.07 -6.43
C VAL A 164 6.17 -14.90 -5.27
N LEU A 165 5.32 -15.78 -4.72
CA LEU A 165 5.76 -16.69 -3.68
C LEU A 165 6.98 -17.47 -4.19
N ARG A 166 7.99 -17.65 -3.34
CA ARG A 166 9.31 -18.19 -3.74
C ARG A 166 9.20 -19.50 -4.54
N ASP A 167 8.30 -20.38 -4.14
CA ASP A 167 8.06 -21.67 -4.80
C ASP A 167 7.47 -21.54 -6.23
N ASN A 168 6.89 -20.39 -6.56
CA ASN A 168 6.27 -20.12 -7.86
C ASN A 168 7.21 -19.39 -8.84
N GLU A 169 8.43 -19.01 -8.44
CA GLU A 169 9.33 -18.18 -9.25
C GLU A 169 9.57 -18.74 -10.67
N ALA A 170 9.83 -20.05 -10.79
CA ALA A 170 10.08 -20.69 -12.08
C ALA A 170 8.84 -20.67 -13.00
N LYS A 171 7.65 -20.87 -12.43
CA LYS A 171 6.37 -20.77 -13.15
C LYS A 171 6.11 -19.32 -13.59
N ALA A 172 6.38 -18.38 -12.70
CA ALA A 172 6.19 -16.95 -12.92
C ALA A 172 7.06 -16.41 -14.06
N LYS A 173 8.34 -16.80 -14.14
CA LYS A 173 9.25 -16.41 -15.24
C LYS A 173 8.72 -16.78 -16.63
N ASN A 174 7.96 -17.86 -16.74
CA ASN A 174 7.32 -18.23 -17.99
C ASN A 174 6.02 -17.46 -18.23
N HIS A 175 5.21 -17.28 -17.19
CA HIS A 175 3.94 -16.55 -17.27
C HIS A 175 4.13 -15.07 -17.65
N PHE A 176 5.10 -14.38 -17.03
CA PHE A 176 5.29 -12.94 -17.23
C PHE A 176 5.90 -12.55 -18.59
N LYS A 177 6.24 -13.51 -19.45
CA LYS A 177 6.64 -13.22 -20.85
C LYS A 177 5.53 -12.49 -21.61
N GLU A 178 4.27 -12.70 -21.26
CA GLU A 178 3.11 -12.08 -21.90
C GLU A 178 2.94 -10.58 -21.53
N VAL A 179 3.54 -10.13 -20.43
CA VAL A 179 3.38 -8.75 -19.93
C VAL A 179 3.84 -7.72 -20.97
N LYS A 180 4.96 -7.98 -21.65
CA LYS A 180 5.50 -7.07 -22.68
C LYS A 180 4.56 -6.96 -23.87
N THR A 181 3.97 -8.06 -24.33
CA THR A 181 2.98 -8.05 -25.42
C THR A 181 1.71 -7.30 -25.02
N MET A 182 1.26 -7.49 -23.77
CA MET A 182 0.12 -6.77 -23.20
C MET A 182 0.39 -5.25 -23.14
N LEU A 183 1.54 -4.85 -22.60
CA LEU A 183 1.96 -3.45 -22.52
C LEU A 183 2.17 -2.83 -23.91
N ASP A 184 2.69 -3.57 -24.87
CA ASP A 184 2.84 -3.09 -26.25
C ASP A 184 1.47 -2.77 -26.89
N CYS A 185 0.51 -3.68 -26.72
CA CYS A 185 -0.85 -3.51 -27.22
C CYS A 185 -1.54 -2.29 -26.59
N PHE A 186 -1.51 -2.18 -25.25
CA PHE A 186 -2.14 -1.05 -24.56
C PHE A 186 -1.45 0.27 -24.89
N GLN A 187 -0.12 0.31 -24.86
CA GLN A 187 0.58 1.56 -25.13
C GLN A 187 0.47 2.01 -26.59
N GLY A 188 0.34 1.07 -27.53
CA GLY A 188 0.06 1.39 -28.94
C GLY A 188 -1.33 1.97 -29.18
N LYS A 189 -2.29 1.76 -28.27
CA LYS A 189 -3.69 2.24 -28.42
C LYS A 189 -4.02 3.44 -27.54
N PHE A 190 -3.45 3.49 -26.34
CA PHE A 190 -3.83 4.45 -25.31
C PHE A 190 -2.68 5.40 -24.92
N GLY A 191 -1.49 5.23 -25.50
CA GLY A 191 -0.29 5.99 -25.15
C GLY A 191 0.54 5.33 -24.05
N SER A 192 1.69 5.94 -23.72
CA SER A 192 2.63 5.40 -22.75
C SER A 192 2.00 5.10 -21.38
N TYR A 193 2.53 4.10 -20.68
CA TYR A 193 2.10 3.77 -19.33
C TYR A 193 2.22 5.00 -18.41
N PRO A 194 1.14 5.42 -17.74
CA PRO A 194 1.06 6.73 -17.10
C PRO A 194 1.88 6.86 -15.81
N PHE A 195 2.19 5.74 -15.13
CA PHE A 195 2.88 5.74 -13.83
C PHE A 195 4.32 5.23 -13.94
N LYS A 196 5.07 5.71 -14.94
CA LYS A 196 6.42 5.23 -15.23
C LYS A 196 7.39 5.51 -14.06
N GLU A 197 7.20 6.62 -13.38
CA GLU A 197 7.95 7.08 -12.22
C GLU A 197 7.80 6.10 -11.05
N ASP A 198 6.61 5.53 -10.86
CA ASP A 198 6.29 4.56 -9.80
C ASP A 198 6.58 3.11 -10.19
N GLY A 199 6.61 2.83 -11.50
CA GLY A 199 6.89 1.51 -12.06
C GLY A 199 5.65 0.63 -12.23
N PHE A 200 5.79 -0.43 -13.01
CA PHE A 200 4.76 -1.45 -13.17
C PHE A 200 5.08 -2.64 -12.27
N LYS A 201 4.09 -3.12 -11.51
CA LYS A 201 4.29 -4.20 -10.55
C LYS A 201 3.16 -5.22 -10.60
N LEU A 202 3.50 -6.51 -10.56
CA LEU A 202 2.55 -7.57 -10.26
C LEU A 202 2.98 -8.29 -8.99
N VAL A 203 2.04 -8.49 -8.08
CA VAL A 203 2.25 -9.14 -6.80
C VAL A 203 1.28 -10.30 -6.66
N GLU A 204 1.78 -11.48 -6.29
CA GLU A 204 0.94 -12.62 -5.92
C GLU A 204 0.29 -12.33 -4.55
N THR A 205 -1.05 -12.41 -4.49
CA THR A 205 -1.88 -12.04 -3.32
C THR A 205 -2.96 -13.07 -3.03
#